data_AF-W2XK44-F1
#
_entry.id   AF-W2XK44-F1
#
_cell.length_a   1.000
_cell.length_b   1.000
_cell.length_c   1.000
_cell.angle_alpha   90.00
_cell.angle_beta   90.00
_cell.angle_gamma   90.00
#
_symmetry.space_group_name_H-M   'P 1'
#
loop_
_entity.id
_entity.type
_entity.pdbx_description
1 polymer ?
#
loop_
_entity_poly.entity_id
_entity_poly.type
_entity_poly.pdbx_seq_one_letter_code
_entity_poly.pdbx_strand_id
1 'polypeptide(L)'
;MVFFVCEGCNETLKKNKVDAHAGRCRNCWAVSCVDCSVVFEGNDYAAHTSCISEAEKYEKSLFQGDKNKSKNGKKQTPQERWVDVVQSATCPEDRKVQDVLTRIAGYDNVPRKKNKFVNFVTNSLALRDTVLVEKAWTIYETAFKASAPEANEVAPVEETASKKRPAETEMEETTTKKSKTEDKPVKWSKLIKSALKNAGKELEMDALREQVLKQIQEKKLSTKSEKELKKEFKASIKESDKFAVVEVVRLK
;
A
#
# COMPACT_ATOMS: atom_id res chain seq x y z
N MET A 1 7.99 -13.21 -3.58
CA MET A 1 9.34 -13.21 -4.17
C MET A 1 9.96 -14.60 -4.09
N VAL A 2 10.27 -15.18 -5.25
CA VAL A 2 10.88 -16.52 -5.37
C VAL A 2 12.41 -16.42 -5.39
N PHE A 3 13.07 -17.39 -4.76
CA PHE A 3 14.52 -17.52 -4.72
C PHE A 3 14.97 -18.77 -5.49
N PHE A 4 16.07 -18.63 -6.22
CA PHE A 4 16.68 -19.66 -7.03
C PHE A 4 18.10 -19.97 -6.53
N VAL A 5 18.61 -21.16 -6.83
CA VAL A 5 19.99 -21.57 -6.60
C VAL A 5 20.59 -21.93 -7.95
N CYS A 6 21.77 -21.40 -8.26
CA CYS A 6 22.50 -21.79 -9.46
C CYS A 6 23.15 -23.17 -9.27
N GLU A 7 22.86 -24.13 -10.15
CA GLU A 7 23.44 -25.49 -10.07
C GLU A 7 24.95 -25.53 -10.40
N GLY A 8 25.49 -24.47 -11.01
CA GLY A 8 26.90 -24.39 -11.38
C GLY A 8 27.81 -23.93 -10.24
N CYS A 9 27.35 -22.99 -9.40
CA CYS A 9 28.16 -22.35 -8.36
C CYS A 9 27.47 -22.27 -6.99
N ASN A 10 26.25 -22.81 -6.88
CA ASN A 10 25.44 -22.85 -5.67
C ASN A 10 25.18 -21.48 -5.01
N GLU A 11 25.18 -20.40 -5.80
CA GLU A 11 24.80 -19.06 -5.33
C GLU A 11 23.27 -18.94 -5.25
N THR A 12 22.74 -18.43 -4.13
CA THR A 12 21.31 -18.13 -3.97
C THR A 12 20.98 -16.78 -4.60
N LEU A 13 20.05 -16.76 -5.55
CA LEU A 13 19.71 -15.63 -6.39
C LEU A 13 18.24 -15.27 -6.27
N LYS A 14 17.96 -13.97 -6.27
CA LYS A 14 16.61 -13.43 -6.49
C LYS A 14 16.28 -13.51 -7.98
N LYS A 15 15.00 -13.72 -8.36
CA LYS A 15 14.56 -13.78 -9.77
C LYS A 15 15.21 -12.72 -10.68
N ASN A 16 15.17 -11.44 -10.28
CA ASN A 16 15.70 -10.32 -11.08
C ASN A 16 17.23 -10.28 -11.20
N LYS A 17 17.92 -11.12 -10.43
CA LYS A 17 19.37 -11.23 -10.43
C LYS A 17 19.85 -12.49 -11.13
N VAL A 18 18.95 -13.39 -11.54
CA VAL A 18 19.31 -14.61 -12.26
C VAL A 18 19.94 -14.25 -13.61
N ASP A 19 19.34 -13.35 -14.39
CA ASP A 19 19.91 -12.89 -15.68
C ASP A 19 21.33 -12.30 -15.51
N ALA A 20 21.51 -11.45 -14.49
CA ALA A 20 22.79 -10.82 -14.20
C ALA A 20 23.84 -11.85 -13.73
N HIS A 21 23.41 -12.91 -13.06
CA HIS A 21 24.27 -14.00 -12.65
C HIS A 21 24.62 -14.90 -13.84
N ALA A 22 23.67 -15.25 -14.70
CA ALA A 22 23.90 -16.05 -15.91
C ALA A 22 24.94 -15.39 -16.83
N GLY A 23 24.94 -14.05 -16.91
CA GLY A 23 25.99 -13.30 -17.62
C GLY A 23 27.38 -13.31 -16.96
N ARG A 24 27.47 -13.60 -15.64
CA ARG A 24 28.74 -13.61 -14.88
C ARG A 24 29.29 -15.02 -14.68
N CYS A 25 28.42 -15.99 -14.42
CA CYS A 25 28.75 -17.37 -14.12
C CYS A 25 28.70 -18.20 -15.40
N ARG A 26 29.88 -18.61 -15.89
CA ARG A 26 30.02 -19.43 -17.10
C ARG A 26 29.49 -20.85 -16.95
N ASN A 27 29.33 -21.33 -15.71
CA ASN A 27 28.84 -22.67 -15.40
C ASN A 27 27.34 -22.69 -15.04
N CYS A 28 26.62 -21.57 -15.20
CA CYS A 28 25.18 -21.52 -14.94
C CYS A 28 24.41 -22.18 -16.10
N TRP A 29 24.22 -23.49 -16.03
CA TRP A 29 23.43 -24.25 -17.01
C TRP A 29 21.95 -24.36 -16.61
N ALA A 30 21.67 -24.44 -15.30
CA ALA A 30 20.33 -24.48 -14.74
C ALA A 30 20.26 -23.77 -13.38
N VAL A 31 19.04 -23.37 -13.02
CA VAL A 31 18.71 -22.82 -11.70
C VAL A 31 17.58 -23.62 -11.07
N SER A 32 17.71 -23.98 -9.80
CA SER A 32 16.67 -24.67 -9.03
C SER A 32 15.93 -23.69 -8.14
N CYS A 33 14.60 -23.80 -8.05
CA CYS A 33 13.84 -23.01 -7.09
C CYS A 33 14.00 -23.60 -5.68
N VAL A 34 14.31 -22.77 -4.68
CA VAL A 34 14.51 -23.22 -3.28
C VAL A 34 13.22 -23.82 -2.71
N ASP A 35 12.08 -23.24 -3.11
CA ASP A 35 10.79 -23.54 -2.52
C ASP A 35 10.19 -24.83 -3.11
N CYS A 36 10.10 -24.98 -4.44
CA CYS A 36 9.56 -26.19 -5.07
C CYS A 36 10.61 -27.24 -5.46
N SER A 37 11.90 -26.92 -5.37
CA SER A 37 13.01 -27.81 -5.78
C SER A 37 12.92 -28.29 -7.23
N VAL A 38 12.20 -27.56 -8.09
CA VAL A 38 12.17 -27.79 -9.55
C VAL A 38 13.39 -27.12 -10.17
N VAL A 39 14.06 -27.86 -11.05
CA VAL A 39 15.19 -27.38 -11.84
C VAL A 39 14.66 -26.76 -13.13
N PHE A 40 15.11 -25.54 -13.43
CA PHE A 40 14.78 -24.79 -14.63
C PHE A 40 16.04 -24.63 -15.48
N GLU A 41 15.97 -25.10 -16.72
CA GLU A 41 17.06 -24.97 -17.69
C GLU A 41 16.87 -23.69 -18.52
N GLY A 42 17.97 -23.02 -18.86
CA GLY A 42 17.92 -21.81 -19.67
C GLY A 42 17.04 -20.70 -19.07
N ASN A 43 16.06 -20.22 -19.84
CA ASN A 43 15.19 -19.08 -19.47
C ASN A 43 13.85 -19.50 -18.84
N ASP A 44 13.61 -20.79 -18.58
CA ASP A 44 12.31 -21.28 -18.12
C ASP A 44 11.92 -20.76 -16.73
N TYR A 45 12.91 -20.36 -15.91
CA TYR A 45 12.67 -19.73 -14.61
C TYR A 45 11.90 -18.39 -14.71
N ALA A 46 11.89 -17.74 -15.87
CA ALA A 46 11.20 -16.46 -16.07
C ALA A 46 9.67 -16.61 -15.90
N ALA A 47 9.12 -17.77 -16.28
CA ALA A 47 7.70 -18.10 -16.13
C ALA A 47 7.32 -18.43 -14.68
N HIS A 48 8.28 -18.81 -13.83
CA HIS A 48 8.03 -19.14 -12.43
C HIS A 48 7.86 -17.87 -11.58
N THR A 49 6.61 -17.41 -11.47
CA THR A 49 6.22 -16.19 -10.72
C THR A 49 5.61 -16.49 -9.36
N SER A 50 5.02 -17.67 -9.18
CA SER A 50 4.44 -18.14 -7.92
C SER A 50 4.89 -19.58 -7.65
N CYS A 51 5.33 -19.85 -6.42
CA CYS A 51 5.74 -21.18 -5.99
C CYS A 51 4.65 -21.87 -5.14
N ILE A 52 4.75 -23.19 -4.99
CA ILE A 52 3.91 -23.99 -4.09
C ILE A 52 3.97 -23.46 -2.66
N SER A 53 2.85 -23.55 -1.96
CA SER A 53 2.79 -23.23 -0.53
C SER A 53 3.51 -24.28 0.32
N GLU A 54 3.96 -23.90 1.53
CA GLU A 54 4.58 -24.85 2.47
C GLU A 54 3.64 -26.04 2.77
N ALA A 55 2.33 -25.76 2.90
CA ALA A 55 1.31 -26.79 3.09
C ALA A 55 1.24 -27.75 1.89
N GLU A 56 1.27 -27.26 0.64
CA GLU A 56 1.33 -28.14 -0.55
C GLU A 56 2.61 -29.00 -0.59
N LYS A 57 3.74 -28.44 -0.15
CA LYS A 57 5.03 -29.14 -0.14
C LYS A 57 5.09 -30.26 0.88
N TYR A 58 4.66 -29.99 2.11
CA TYR A 58 4.81 -30.90 3.25
C TYR A 58 3.56 -31.78 3.49
N GLU A 59 2.37 -31.25 3.23
CA GLU A 59 1.12 -31.94 3.52
C GLU A 59 0.60 -32.76 2.32
N LYS A 60 1.35 -32.87 1.20
CA LYS A 60 1.11 -33.70 0.00
C LYS A 60 -0.29 -34.35 -0.13
N SER A 61 -0.54 -35.45 0.59
CA SER A 61 -1.78 -36.24 0.52
C SER A 61 -2.91 -35.77 1.46
N LEU A 62 -2.58 -35.02 2.51
CA LEU A 62 -3.50 -34.38 3.45
C LEU A 62 -3.90 -32.96 3.00
N PHE A 63 -3.15 -32.37 2.05
CA PHE A 63 -3.46 -31.05 1.50
C PHE A 63 -4.74 -31.11 0.66
N GLN A 64 -5.87 -30.94 1.33
CA GLN A 64 -7.12 -30.55 0.70
C GLN A 64 -6.98 -29.08 0.33
N GLY A 65 -6.21 -28.80 -0.73
CA GLY A 65 -6.00 -27.43 -1.19
C GLY A 65 -7.31 -26.69 -1.28
N ASP A 66 -7.29 -25.41 -0.88
CA ASP A 66 -8.36 -24.41 -0.65
C ASP A 66 -9.61 -24.50 -1.58
N LYS A 67 -10.19 -25.68 -1.77
CA LYS A 67 -11.29 -26.00 -2.69
C LYS A 67 -12.59 -25.35 -2.20
N ASN A 68 -12.66 -25.02 -0.91
CA ASN A 68 -13.74 -24.25 -0.30
C ASN A 68 -13.52 -22.72 -0.29
N LYS A 69 -12.34 -22.19 -0.68
CA LYS A 69 -12.13 -20.74 -0.86
C LYS A 69 -12.29 -20.26 -2.31
N SER A 70 -12.41 -21.18 -3.26
CA SER A 70 -12.59 -20.85 -4.69
C SER A 70 -13.96 -20.19 -5.00
N LYS A 71 -14.95 -20.27 -4.10
CA LYS A 71 -16.29 -19.68 -4.33
C LYS A 71 -16.56 -18.34 -3.66
N ASN A 72 -15.64 -17.80 -2.86
CA ASN A 72 -15.79 -16.43 -2.34
C ASN A 72 -14.44 -15.75 -2.37
N GLY A 73 -14.26 -14.89 -3.39
CA GLY A 73 -12.99 -14.26 -3.75
C GLY A 73 -12.24 -13.76 -2.52
N LYS A 74 -11.02 -14.25 -2.34
CA LYS A 74 -10.02 -13.62 -1.48
C LYS A 74 -9.97 -12.17 -1.94
N LYS A 75 -10.50 -11.22 -1.16
CA LYS A 75 -10.52 -9.80 -1.52
C LYS A 75 -9.09 -9.40 -1.79
N GLN A 76 -8.71 -9.22 -3.07
CA GLN A 76 -7.35 -8.85 -3.42
C GLN A 76 -6.99 -7.61 -2.64
N THR A 77 -5.86 -7.67 -1.93
CA THR A 77 -5.40 -6.53 -1.18
C THR A 77 -5.11 -5.38 -2.16
N PRO A 78 -5.22 -4.11 -1.71
CA PRO A 78 -4.81 -2.98 -2.55
C PRO A 78 -3.34 -3.03 -2.99
N GLN A 79 -2.51 -3.87 -2.36
CA GLN A 79 -1.13 -4.11 -2.76
C GLN A 79 -1.06 -5.09 -3.93
N GLU A 80 -1.76 -6.22 -3.86
CA GLU A 80 -1.81 -7.22 -4.93
C GLU A 80 -2.37 -6.63 -6.21
N ARG A 81 -3.46 -5.86 -6.13
CA ARG A 81 -4.03 -5.13 -7.29
C ARG A 81 -3.05 -4.14 -7.91
N TRP A 82 -2.21 -3.51 -7.08
CA TRP A 82 -1.19 -2.60 -7.57
C TRP A 82 -0.07 -3.34 -8.30
N VAL A 83 0.41 -4.45 -7.74
CA VAL A 83 1.44 -5.28 -8.38
C VAL A 83 0.96 -5.83 -9.71
N ASP A 84 -0.31 -6.25 -9.78
CA ASP A 84 -0.94 -6.75 -11.02
C ASP A 84 -1.02 -5.65 -12.09
N VAL A 85 -1.41 -4.43 -11.71
CA VAL A 85 -1.36 -3.25 -12.60
C VAL A 85 0.06 -2.96 -13.07
N VAL A 86 1.05 -3.07 -12.18
CA VAL A 86 2.46 -2.81 -12.52
C VAL A 86 3.01 -3.85 -13.51
N GLN A 87 2.60 -5.12 -13.37
CA GLN A 87 3.02 -6.21 -14.25
C GLN A 87 2.30 -6.21 -15.60
N SER A 88 1.04 -5.77 -15.64
CA SER A 88 0.21 -5.73 -16.86
C SER A 88 0.37 -4.45 -17.69
N ALA A 89 0.86 -3.35 -17.10
CA ALA A 89 1.05 -2.10 -17.83
C ALA A 89 2.08 -2.26 -18.96
N THR A 90 1.63 -2.03 -20.19
CA THR A 90 2.45 -1.95 -21.39
C THR A 90 2.06 -0.70 -22.17
N CYS A 91 3.04 0.02 -22.70
CA CYS A 91 2.89 1.19 -23.54
C CYS A 91 3.68 0.98 -24.84
N PRO A 92 3.01 0.60 -25.94
CA PRO A 92 3.69 0.38 -27.23
C PRO A 92 4.13 1.67 -27.93
N GLU A 93 3.64 2.84 -27.50
CA GLU A 93 3.89 4.14 -28.14
C GLU A 93 5.32 4.66 -27.88
N ASP A 94 5.79 4.60 -26.64
CA ASP A 94 7.11 5.11 -26.23
C ASP A 94 8.05 3.94 -25.91
N ARG A 95 8.97 3.58 -26.83
CA ARG A 95 9.91 2.45 -26.65
C ARG A 95 10.78 2.57 -25.38
N LYS A 96 11.22 3.80 -25.06
CA LYS A 96 11.99 4.08 -23.84
C LYS A 96 11.17 3.90 -22.56
N VAL A 97 9.88 4.20 -22.61
CA VAL A 97 8.97 4.02 -21.47
C VAL A 97 8.67 2.53 -21.30
N GLN A 98 8.45 1.80 -22.39
CA GLN A 98 8.28 0.35 -22.36
C GLN A 98 9.47 -0.37 -21.71
N ASP A 99 10.70 -0.01 -22.09
CA ASP A 99 11.92 -0.59 -21.48
C ASP A 99 11.97 -0.36 -19.96
N VAL A 100 11.50 0.81 -19.49
CA VAL A 100 11.41 1.12 -18.06
C VAL A 100 10.32 0.29 -17.39
N LEU A 101 9.14 0.16 -17.99
CA LEU A 101 8.02 -0.64 -17.48
C LEU A 101 8.42 -2.12 -17.35
N THR A 102 9.08 -2.71 -18.35
CA THR A 102 9.56 -4.09 -18.31
C THR A 102 10.58 -4.32 -17.20
N ARG A 103 11.50 -3.37 -16.99
CA ARG A 103 12.46 -3.45 -15.88
C ARG A 103 11.79 -3.35 -14.52
N ILE A 104 10.77 -2.49 -14.39
CA ILE A 104 10.00 -2.34 -13.14
C ILE A 104 9.19 -3.61 -12.87
N ALA A 105 8.59 -4.23 -13.89
CA ALA A 105 7.78 -5.45 -13.78
C ALA A 105 8.55 -6.66 -13.21
N GLY A 106 9.88 -6.68 -13.32
CA GLY A 106 10.70 -7.67 -12.62
C GLY A 106 10.57 -7.55 -11.10
N TYR A 107 10.38 -6.36 -10.54
CA TYR A 107 10.35 -6.16 -9.09
C TYR A 107 8.97 -6.49 -8.49
N ASP A 108 8.98 -7.32 -7.46
CA ASP A 108 7.78 -7.79 -6.75
C ASP A 108 7.19 -6.69 -5.82
N ASN A 109 8.05 -5.89 -5.19
CA ASN A 109 7.64 -4.87 -4.21
C ASN A 109 7.80 -3.43 -4.74
N VAL A 110 6.95 -3.04 -5.68
CA VAL A 110 6.94 -1.67 -6.23
C VAL A 110 6.11 -0.74 -5.34
N PRO A 111 6.65 0.40 -4.85
CA PRO A 111 5.91 1.30 -3.97
C PRO A 111 4.72 2.01 -4.64
N ARG A 112 3.59 2.09 -3.92
CA ARG A 112 2.35 2.79 -4.35
C ARG A 112 2.33 4.31 -4.20
N LYS A 113 3.37 4.92 -3.64
CA LYS A 113 3.40 6.37 -3.40
C LYS A 113 4.43 6.99 -4.33
N LYS A 114 4.05 8.06 -5.07
CA LYS A 114 4.93 8.73 -6.05
C LYS A 114 6.34 8.99 -5.50
N ASN A 115 6.48 9.65 -4.36
CA ASN A 115 7.82 9.95 -3.80
C ASN A 115 8.64 8.70 -3.46
N LYS A 116 7.98 7.63 -3.00
CA LYS A 116 8.66 6.35 -2.71
C LYS A 116 9.01 5.60 -3.99
N PHE A 117 8.17 5.71 -5.02
CA PHE A 117 8.42 5.15 -6.34
C PHE A 117 9.59 5.85 -7.03
N VAL A 118 9.65 7.19 -7.03
CA VAL A 118 10.79 7.94 -7.58
C VAL A 118 12.09 7.52 -6.92
N ASN A 119 12.12 7.45 -5.57
CA ASN A 119 13.31 6.97 -4.85
C ASN A 119 13.66 5.51 -5.18
N PHE A 120 12.65 4.65 -5.31
CA PHE A 120 12.85 3.26 -5.70
C PHE A 120 13.46 3.15 -7.10
N VAL A 121 12.94 3.90 -8.07
CA VAL A 121 13.44 3.90 -9.45
C VAL A 121 14.85 4.49 -9.54
N THR A 122 15.12 5.60 -8.84
CA THR A 122 16.46 6.20 -8.82
C THR A 122 17.50 5.29 -8.16
N ASN A 123 17.15 4.59 -7.08
CA ASN A 123 18.10 3.70 -6.39
C ASN A 123 18.23 2.33 -7.07
N SER A 124 17.12 1.71 -7.46
CA SER A 124 17.09 0.31 -7.90
C SER A 124 17.34 0.15 -9.40
N LEU A 125 16.92 1.12 -10.22
CA LEU A 125 17.10 1.11 -11.67
C LEU A 125 18.16 2.10 -12.16
N ALA A 126 18.74 2.91 -11.25
CA ALA A 126 19.69 3.98 -11.58
C ALA A 126 19.17 4.98 -12.63
N LEU A 127 17.85 5.11 -12.76
CA LEU A 127 17.20 6.02 -13.71
C LEU A 127 17.12 7.41 -13.08
N ARG A 128 17.86 8.35 -13.68
CA ARG A 128 17.92 9.77 -13.28
C ARG A 128 17.00 10.67 -14.09
N ASP A 129 16.41 10.15 -15.17
CA ASP A 129 15.50 10.92 -16.03
C ASP A 129 14.13 11.04 -15.35
N THR A 130 13.88 12.20 -14.74
CA THR A 130 12.66 12.47 -14.00
C THR A 130 11.43 12.46 -14.89
N VAL A 131 11.55 12.85 -16.17
CA VAL A 131 10.41 12.95 -17.10
C VAL A 131 9.89 11.56 -17.46
N LEU A 132 10.79 10.62 -17.75
CA LEU A 132 10.42 9.23 -18.03
C LEU A 132 9.78 8.54 -16.81
N VAL A 133 10.30 8.81 -15.61
CA VAL A 133 9.77 8.24 -14.36
C VAL A 133 8.37 8.77 -14.08
N GLU A 134 8.10 10.06 -14.35
CA GLU A 134 6.77 10.64 -14.20
C GLU A 134 5.78 10.09 -15.22
N LYS A 135 6.18 9.94 -16.50
CA LYS A 135 5.35 9.28 -17.51
C LYS A 135 4.98 7.86 -17.09
N ALA A 136 5.95 7.04 -16.69
CA ALA A 136 5.71 5.68 -16.20
C ALA A 136 4.77 5.67 -14.98
N TRP A 137 4.96 6.60 -14.04
CA TRP A 137 4.07 6.76 -12.89
C TRP A 137 2.64 7.09 -13.30
N THR A 138 2.44 8.00 -14.25
CA THR A 138 1.09 8.38 -14.71
C THR A 138 0.36 7.19 -15.34
N ILE A 139 1.06 6.34 -16.10
CA ILE A 139 0.49 5.11 -16.69
C ILE A 139 0.03 4.15 -15.60
N TYR A 140 0.82 3.96 -14.54
CA TYR A 140 0.41 3.11 -13.43
C TYR A 140 -0.77 3.70 -12.66
N GLU A 141 -0.80 5.02 -12.46
CA GLU A 141 -1.89 5.69 -11.75
C GLU A 141 -3.20 5.64 -12.54
N THR A 142 -3.17 5.81 -13.86
CA THR A 142 -4.35 5.67 -14.72
C THR A 142 -4.85 4.24 -14.75
N ALA A 143 -3.96 3.26 -14.94
CA ALA A 143 -4.32 1.85 -14.95
C ALA A 143 -4.85 1.37 -13.58
N PHE A 144 -4.31 1.89 -12.47
CA PHE A 144 -4.80 1.57 -11.12
C PHE A 144 -6.16 2.22 -10.80
N LYS A 145 -6.42 3.42 -11.32
CA LYS A 145 -7.75 4.05 -11.24
C LYS A 145 -8.77 3.28 -12.09
N ALA A 146 -8.38 2.84 -13.28
CA ALA A 146 -9.24 2.03 -14.16
C ALA A 146 -9.56 0.65 -13.58
N SER A 147 -8.66 0.06 -12.79
CA SER A 147 -8.90 -1.23 -12.13
C SER A 147 -9.68 -1.12 -10.81
N ALA A 148 -10.14 0.07 -10.41
CA ALA A 148 -11.04 0.26 -9.27
C ALA A 148 -12.50 -0.05 -9.64
N PRO A 149 -13.23 -0.83 -8.82
CA PRO A 149 -14.62 -1.13 -9.11
C PRO A 149 -15.47 0.09 -8.75
N GLU A 150 -15.81 0.94 -9.73
CA GLU A 150 -17.15 1.52 -9.88
C GLU A 150 -17.38 2.29 -11.20
N ALA A 151 -18.51 1.95 -11.83
CA ALA A 151 -19.45 2.76 -12.62
C ALA A 151 -19.08 3.27 -14.05
N ASN A 152 -19.79 2.65 -15.01
CA ASN A 152 -20.30 3.17 -16.28
C ASN A 152 -19.35 3.67 -17.36
N GLU A 153 -19.60 3.14 -18.57
CA GLU A 153 -19.18 3.62 -19.87
C GLU A 153 -19.27 5.15 -19.99
N VAL A 154 -18.29 5.80 -20.64
CA VAL A 154 -18.41 6.38 -21.99
C VAL A 154 -16.98 6.66 -22.52
N ALA A 155 -16.74 6.31 -23.79
CA ALA A 155 -15.55 6.63 -24.57
C ALA A 155 -15.26 8.15 -24.66
N PRO A 156 -14.00 8.61 -24.85
CA PRO A 156 -13.72 9.99 -25.22
C PRO A 156 -13.59 10.11 -26.75
N VAL A 157 -14.57 10.75 -27.37
CA VAL A 157 -14.40 11.53 -28.61
C VAL A 157 -14.09 12.99 -28.24
N GLU A 158 -13.24 13.60 -29.05
CA GLU A 158 -12.54 14.88 -28.86
C GLU A 158 -13.43 16.15 -28.81
N GLU A 159 -12.82 17.16 -28.16
CA GLU A 159 -12.95 18.63 -28.32
C GLU A 159 -14.31 19.35 -28.18
N THR A 160 -14.40 20.26 -27.18
CA THR A 160 -14.28 21.73 -27.39
C THR A 160 -14.48 22.57 -26.12
N ALA A 161 -13.47 23.39 -25.83
CA ALA A 161 -13.47 24.77 -25.30
C ALA A 161 -14.45 25.29 -24.20
N SER A 162 -13.83 25.71 -23.09
CA SER A 162 -13.99 27.01 -22.40
C SER A 162 -15.22 27.34 -21.52
N LYS A 163 -15.02 27.43 -20.19
CA LYS A 163 -14.90 28.71 -19.43
C LYS A 163 -14.78 28.56 -17.90
N LYS A 164 -13.66 29.12 -17.37
CA LYS A 164 -13.47 30.00 -16.20
C LYS A 164 -13.70 29.53 -14.74
N ARG A 165 -12.57 29.55 -13.98
CA ARG A 165 -12.39 29.95 -12.55
C ARG A 165 -12.99 31.37 -12.29
N PRO A 166 -13.33 31.81 -11.06
CA PRO A 166 -12.40 31.92 -9.90
C PRO A 166 -13.02 31.57 -8.51
N ALA A 167 -12.23 31.07 -7.55
CA ALA A 167 -11.70 31.76 -6.36
C ALA A 167 -12.72 32.13 -5.25
N GLU A 168 -12.52 31.47 -4.09
CA GLU A 168 -12.49 32.04 -2.72
C GLU A 168 -13.75 32.67 -2.06
N THR A 169 -14.09 32.07 -0.90
CA THR A 169 -14.46 32.70 0.40
C THR A 169 -15.95 32.81 0.80
N GLU A 170 -16.28 31.97 1.80
CA GLU A 170 -17.12 32.13 3.01
C GLU A 170 -18.63 32.45 3.00
N MET A 171 -19.34 31.63 3.82
CA MET A 171 -20.58 31.86 4.62
C MET A 171 -21.86 32.19 3.84
N GLU A 172 -23.09 31.73 4.15
CA GLU A 172 -23.78 31.16 5.32
C GLU A 172 -25.04 30.43 4.76
N GLU A 173 -25.42 29.25 5.27
CA GLU A 173 -26.70 28.96 5.98
C GLU A 173 -28.02 29.36 5.25
N THR A 174 -29.13 28.62 5.12
CA THR A 174 -29.72 27.38 5.67
C THR A 174 -30.93 27.06 4.74
N THR A 175 -31.28 25.83 4.35
CA THR A 175 -32.40 25.06 4.96
C THR A 175 -32.60 23.67 4.31
N THR A 176 -32.13 22.65 5.02
CA THR A 176 -32.79 21.36 5.34
C THR A 176 -33.89 20.76 4.45
N LYS A 177 -33.62 19.53 3.94
CA LYS A 177 -34.40 18.31 4.28
C LYS A 177 -33.51 17.03 4.20
N LYS A 178 -33.49 16.30 5.34
CA LYS A 178 -32.81 15.04 5.75
C LYS A 178 -32.94 13.86 4.74
N SER A 179 -32.09 12.81 4.68
CA SER A 179 -31.26 12.12 5.70
C SER A 179 -30.32 11.04 5.08
N LYS A 180 -29.03 11.03 5.45
CA LYS A 180 -28.24 9.89 6.02
C LYS A 180 -26.77 10.35 6.12
N THR A 181 -26.31 10.73 7.31
CA THR A 181 -24.91 11.12 7.55
C THR A 181 -24.25 10.05 8.39
N GLU A 182 -23.31 9.33 7.80
CA GLU A 182 -22.52 8.31 8.48
C GLU A 182 -21.52 8.97 9.46
N ASP A 183 -21.59 8.55 10.72
CA ASP A 183 -20.70 8.92 11.82
C ASP A 183 -19.26 8.49 11.47
N LYS A 184 -18.39 9.44 11.11
CA LYS A 184 -16.97 9.13 10.85
C LYS A 184 -16.29 8.78 12.18
N PRO A 185 -15.62 7.62 12.29
CA PRO A 185 -15.03 7.17 13.57
C PRO A 185 -13.90 8.10 14.02
N VAL A 186 -14.01 8.60 15.25
CA VAL A 186 -13.02 9.48 15.89
C VAL A 186 -11.69 8.73 16.06
N LYS A 187 -10.62 9.27 15.49
CA LYS A 187 -9.27 8.67 15.53
C LYS A 187 -8.55 9.03 16.84
N TRP A 188 -9.06 8.52 17.96
CA TRP A 188 -8.60 8.81 19.33
C TRP A 188 -7.07 8.71 19.50
N SER A 189 -6.44 7.64 19.03
CA SER A 189 -4.98 7.44 19.14
C SER A 189 -4.12 8.52 18.48
N LYS A 190 -4.61 9.18 17.43
CA LYS A 190 -3.88 10.28 16.78
C LYS A 190 -4.00 11.58 17.56
N LEU A 191 -5.19 11.87 18.08
CA LEU A 191 -5.47 13.07 18.88
C LEU A 191 -4.68 13.05 20.20
N ILE A 192 -4.66 11.89 20.88
CA ILE A 192 -3.91 11.69 22.11
C ILE A 192 -2.39 11.85 21.85
N LYS A 193 -1.87 11.27 20.75
CA LYS A 193 -0.46 11.44 20.36
C LYS A 193 -0.09 12.88 20.04
N SER A 194 -0.96 13.64 19.36
CA SER A 194 -0.68 15.04 19.06
C SER A 194 -0.68 15.91 20.31
N ALA A 195 -1.61 15.67 21.23
CA ALA A 195 -1.67 16.41 22.49
C ALA A 195 -0.42 16.13 23.35
N LEU A 196 -0.04 14.85 23.52
CA LEU A 196 1.19 14.48 24.25
C LEU A 196 2.48 15.00 23.59
N LYS A 197 2.54 15.06 22.25
CA LYS A 197 3.71 15.59 21.54
C LYS A 197 3.85 17.10 21.70
N ASN A 198 2.73 17.83 21.72
CA ASN A 198 2.74 19.28 21.97
C ASN A 198 3.11 19.62 23.40
N ALA A 199 2.84 18.73 24.35
CA ALA A 199 3.06 18.97 25.77
C ALA A 199 4.38 18.42 26.34
N GLY A 200 5.26 17.85 25.51
CA GLY A 200 6.57 17.38 25.98
C GLY A 200 6.56 15.98 26.62
N LYS A 201 5.72 15.07 26.10
CA LYS A 201 5.65 13.62 26.38
C LYS A 201 4.97 13.21 27.69
N GLU A 202 4.92 14.06 28.71
CA GLU A 202 4.19 13.80 29.96
C GLU A 202 3.16 14.89 30.21
N LEU A 203 1.94 14.50 30.58
CA LEU A 203 0.87 15.43 30.95
C LEU A 203 -0.10 14.73 31.90
N GLU A 204 -0.67 15.49 32.86
CA GLU A 204 -1.68 14.95 33.76
C GLU A 204 -2.96 14.55 32.99
N MET A 205 -3.59 13.47 33.44
CA MET A 205 -4.70 12.81 32.73
C MET A 205 -5.90 13.75 32.48
N ASP A 206 -6.21 14.63 33.42
CA ASP A 206 -7.33 15.57 33.28
C ASP A 206 -7.03 16.71 32.31
N ALA A 207 -5.80 17.24 32.32
CA ALA A 207 -5.36 18.24 31.35
C ALA A 207 -5.34 17.67 29.91
N LEU A 208 -4.94 16.40 29.75
CA LEU A 208 -4.87 15.73 28.45
C LEU A 208 -6.27 15.53 27.88
N ARG A 209 -7.19 15.13 28.76
CA ARG A 209 -8.61 14.96 28.45
C ARG A 209 -9.24 16.27 27.99
N GLU A 210 -9.00 17.37 28.68
CA GLU A 210 -9.54 18.68 28.28
C GLU A 210 -9.01 19.14 26.92
N GLN A 211 -7.70 18.98 26.65
CA GLN A 211 -7.12 19.35 25.36
C GLN A 211 -7.68 18.51 24.20
N VAL A 212 -7.83 17.19 24.40
CA VAL A 212 -8.38 16.30 23.37
C VAL A 212 -9.87 16.58 23.12
N LEU A 213 -10.65 16.86 24.16
CA LEU A 213 -12.07 17.23 24.01
C LEU A 213 -12.24 18.58 23.31
N LYS A 214 -11.42 19.58 23.63
CA LYS A 214 -11.39 20.87 22.90
C LYS A 214 -11.10 20.67 21.42
N GLN A 215 -10.11 19.84 21.07
CA GLN A 215 -9.80 19.53 19.66
C GLN A 215 -10.94 18.81 18.92
N ILE A 216 -11.74 18.00 19.62
CA ILE A 216 -12.90 17.31 19.03
C ILE A 216 -14.06 18.28 18.78
N GLN A 217 -14.29 19.20 19.72
CA GLN A 217 -15.31 20.25 19.61
C GLN A 217 -14.96 21.26 18.51
N GLU A 218 -13.72 21.77 18.47
CA GLU A 218 -13.26 22.72 17.44
C GLU A 218 -13.34 22.14 16.03
N LYS A 219 -12.98 20.86 15.86
CA LYS A 219 -12.99 20.21 14.56
C LYS A 219 -14.36 19.63 14.17
N LYS A 220 -15.40 19.84 15.00
CA LYS A 220 -16.76 19.27 14.84
C LYS A 220 -16.74 17.78 14.47
N LEU A 221 -15.85 17.01 15.12
CA LEU A 221 -15.59 15.61 14.75
C LEU A 221 -16.66 14.62 15.27
N SER A 222 -17.53 15.05 16.18
CA SER A 222 -18.62 14.23 16.71
C SER A 222 -19.73 15.09 17.32
N THR A 223 -20.99 14.64 17.21
CA THR A 223 -22.18 15.22 17.87
C THR A 223 -22.52 14.51 19.19
N LYS A 224 -21.67 13.58 19.65
CA LYS A 224 -21.89 12.81 20.87
C LYS A 224 -21.76 13.68 22.12
N SER A 225 -22.47 13.28 23.17
CA SER A 225 -22.47 14.01 24.43
C SER A 225 -21.08 14.02 25.08
N GLU A 226 -20.75 15.06 25.84
CA GLU A 226 -19.45 15.19 26.51
C GLU A 226 -19.16 13.98 27.43
N LYS A 227 -20.21 13.39 28.03
CA LYS A 227 -20.12 12.20 28.86
C LYS A 227 -19.68 10.95 28.08
N GLU A 228 -20.14 10.80 26.84
CA GLU A 228 -19.77 9.67 25.97
C GLU A 228 -18.34 9.81 25.46
N LEU A 229 -17.94 11.00 25.02
CA LEU A 229 -16.56 11.29 24.61
C LEU A 229 -15.57 11.02 25.75
N LYS A 230 -15.96 11.35 26.99
CA LYS A 230 -15.18 11.05 28.20
C LYS A 230 -15.01 9.55 28.47
N LYS A 231 -16.02 8.73 28.15
CA LYS A 231 -15.95 7.26 28.27
C LYS A 231 -15.10 6.66 27.15
N GLU A 232 -15.32 7.08 25.91
CA GLU A 232 -14.54 6.63 24.74
C GLU A 232 -13.06 6.98 24.86
N PHE A 233 -12.72 8.17 25.38
CA PHE A 233 -11.34 8.56 25.68
C PHE A 233 -10.67 7.63 26.70
N LYS A 234 -11.33 7.37 27.84
CA LYS A 234 -10.82 6.47 28.88
C LYS A 234 -10.66 5.04 28.36
N ALA A 235 -11.61 4.56 27.56
CA ALA A 235 -11.53 3.26 26.91
C ALA A 235 -10.34 3.22 25.93
N SER A 236 -10.18 4.24 25.08
CA SER A 236 -9.10 4.29 24.10
C SER A 236 -7.71 4.38 24.73
N ILE A 237 -7.55 4.99 25.90
CA ILE A 237 -6.25 4.99 26.62
C ILE A 237 -5.99 3.61 27.24
N LYS A 238 -7.00 2.99 27.86
CA LYS A 238 -6.87 1.67 28.48
C LYS A 238 -6.64 0.54 27.47
N GLU A 239 -7.26 0.62 26.29
CA GLU A 239 -7.15 -0.40 25.24
C GLU A 239 -5.87 -0.26 24.42
N SER A 240 -5.24 0.92 24.39
CA SER A 240 -4.04 1.12 23.60
C SER A 240 -2.76 0.87 24.39
N ASP A 241 -2.00 -0.15 24.00
CA ASP A 241 -0.65 -0.46 24.53
C ASP A 241 0.41 0.61 24.22
N LYS A 242 0.01 1.73 23.62
CA LYS A 242 0.90 2.81 23.15
C LYS A 242 1.06 3.94 24.16
N PHE A 243 0.27 3.94 25.23
CA PHE A 243 0.34 4.96 26.28
C PHE A 243 0.46 4.26 27.63
N ALA A 244 1.44 4.67 28.43
CA ALA A 244 1.55 4.24 29.82
C ALA A 244 0.87 5.29 30.70
N VAL A 245 -0.07 4.86 31.54
CA VAL A 245 -0.66 5.73 32.57
C VAL A 245 0.20 5.58 33.83
N VAL A 246 0.92 6.64 34.19
CA VAL A 246 1.69 6.70 35.44
C VAL A 246 0.86 7.47 36.45
N GLU A 247 0.29 6.78 37.44
CA GLU A 247 -0.42 7.41 38.55
C GLU A 247 0.61 7.91 39.58
N VAL A 248 0.74 9.24 39.72
CA VAL A 248 1.64 9.85 40.70
C VAL A 248 0.87 10.08 42.00
N VAL A 249 1.10 9.24 43.00
CA VAL A 249 0.57 9.44 44.37
C VAL A 249 1.51 10.38 45.12
N ARG A 250 1.05 11.60 45.46
CA ARG A 250 1.80 12.54 46.30
C ARG A 250 1.17 12.62 47.69
N LEU A 251 2.01 12.66 48.73
CA LEU A 251 1.59 12.91 50.10
C LEU A 251 1.14 14.37 50.26
N LYS A 252 0.18 14.59 51.15
CA LYS A 252 -0.36 15.91 51.49
C LYS A 252 0.56 16.66 52.44
#